data_AF-A0A2E3R1U0-F1
#
_entry.id   AF-A0A2E3R1U0-F1
#
_cell.length_a   1.000
_cell.length_b   1.000
_cell.length_c   1.000
_cell.angle_alpha   90.00
_cell.angle_beta   90.00
_cell.angle_gamma   90.00
#
_symmetry.space_group_name_H-M   'P 1'
#
loop_
_entity.id
_entity.type
_entity.pdbx_description
1 polymer ?
#
loop_
_entity_poly.entity_id
_entity_poly.type
_entity_poly.pdbx_seq_one_letter_code
_entity_poly.pdbx_strand_id
1 'polypeptide(L)'
;MSDVTSLARTLRILWLAICASGGLAMAVFGYLATTSEPTMPEAAEVGFYGVALLSMVATGIAFTLIRAMERRLLQTETESEAGGIIRTFGIGALGTAEMPAIASGVAAFLTGELLVLAFGMMLFAFALLTWPSDDRVAYWLALGQRG
;
A
#
# COMPACT_ATOMS: atom_id res chain seq x y z
N MET A 1 10.05 -12.60 26.93
CA MET A 1 10.32 -13.21 25.62
C MET A 1 9.13 -12.90 24.74
N SER A 2 9.35 -12.16 23.66
CA SER A 2 8.33 -11.63 22.75
C SER A 2 7.75 -12.75 21.92
N ASP A 3 6.62 -13.31 22.35
CA ASP A 3 5.78 -14.07 21.43
C ASP A 3 5.25 -13.05 20.42
N VAL A 4 5.92 -12.98 19.27
CA VAL A 4 5.39 -12.34 18.07
C VAL A 4 4.01 -12.95 17.86
N THR A 5 2.95 -12.19 18.14
CA THR A 5 1.60 -12.70 18.02
C THR A 5 1.43 -13.25 16.59
N SER A 6 0.81 -14.41 16.45
CA SER A 6 0.61 -15.04 15.13
C SER A 6 0.00 -14.05 14.12
N LEU A 7 -0.84 -13.14 14.61
CA LEU A 7 -1.39 -12.00 13.90
C LEU A 7 -0.32 -11.03 13.36
N ALA A 8 0.60 -10.53 14.19
CA ALA A 8 1.65 -9.60 13.77
C ALA A 8 2.53 -10.20 12.66
N ARG A 9 2.87 -11.50 12.79
CA ARG A 9 3.60 -12.22 11.76
C ARG A 9 2.82 -12.30 10.45
N THR A 10 1.54 -12.69 10.49
CA THR A 10 0.70 -12.75 9.30
C THR A 10 0.59 -11.38 8.61
N LEU A 11 0.39 -10.30 9.37
CA LEU A 11 0.28 -8.95 8.80
C LEU A 11 1.59 -8.53 8.12
N ARG A 12 2.76 -8.78 8.72
CA ARG A 12 4.06 -8.50 8.08
C ARG A 12 4.24 -9.25 6.77
N ILE A 13 3.91 -10.55 6.75
CA ILE A 13 4.03 -11.36 5.53
C ILE A 13 3.14 -10.77 4.42
N LEU A 14 1.90 -10.40 4.75
CA LEU A 14 0.98 -9.79 3.78
C LEU A 14 1.48 -8.42 3.32
N TRP A 15 2.02 -7.60 4.23
CA TRP A 15 2.62 -6.31 3.88
C TRP A 15 3.78 -6.47 2.90
N LEU A 16 4.70 -7.39 3.21
CA LEU A 16 5.85 -7.68 2.37
C LEU A 16 5.42 -8.23 1.02
N ALA A 17 4.42 -9.13 0.98
CA ALA A 17 3.91 -9.70 -0.25
C ALA A 17 3.38 -8.60 -1.19
N ILE A 18 2.57 -7.67 -0.67
CA ILE A 18 2.00 -6.55 -1.43
C ILE A 18 3.09 -5.54 -1.87
N CYS A 19 4.05 -5.24 -0.99
CA CYS A 19 5.16 -4.36 -1.35
C CYS A 19 6.06 -5.00 -2.43
N ALA A 20 6.31 -6.30 -2.32
CA ALA A 20 7.11 -7.04 -3.28
C ALA A 20 6.40 -7.14 -4.64
N SER A 21 5.08 -7.36 -4.69
CA SER A 21 4.33 -7.37 -5.95
C SER A 21 4.33 -6.01 -6.63
N GLY A 22 4.07 -4.92 -5.89
CA GLY A 22 4.15 -3.56 -6.43
C GLY A 22 5.55 -3.21 -6.94
N GLY A 23 6.59 -3.54 -6.17
CA GLY A 23 7.98 -3.34 -6.58
C GLY A 23 8.39 -4.16 -7.81
N LEU A 24 7.96 -5.43 -7.88
CA LEU A 24 8.22 -6.28 -9.03
C LEU A 24 7.52 -5.77 -10.29
N ALA A 25 6.26 -5.32 -10.18
CA ALA A 25 5.52 -4.74 -11.29
C ALA A 25 6.25 -3.50 -11.84
N MET A 26 6.67 -2.58 -10.97
CA MET A 26 7.46 -1.42 -11.36
C MET A 26 8.78 -1.81 -12.03
N ALA A 27 9.50 -2.79 -11.48
CA ALA A 27 10.77 -3.23 -12.03
C ALA A 27 10.60 -3.86 -13.42
N VAL A 28 9.61 -4.75 -13.60
CA VAL A 28 9.33 -5.42 -14.88
C VAL A 28 8.89 -4.40 -15.93
N PHE A 29 7.87 -3.60 -15.64
CA PHE A 29 7.36 -2.65 -16.62
C PHE A 29 8.33 -1.49 -16.87
N GLY A 30 9.05 -1.03 -15.84
CA GLY A 30 10.11 -0.04 -15.98
C GLY A 30 11.29 -0.55 -16.82
N TYR A 31 11.71 -1.81 -16.63
CA TYR A 31 12.71 -2.43 -17.50
C TYR A 31 12.23 -2.51 -18.94
N LEU A 32 11.00 -3.00 -19.16
CA LEU A 32 10.42 -3.08 -20.49
C LEU A 32 10.41 -1.70 -21.15
N ALA A 33 9.99 -0.64 -20.44
CA ALA A 33 10.02 0.74 -20.94
C ALA A 33 11.39 1.17 -21.48
N THR A 34 12.50 0.69 -20.90
CA THR A 34 13.87 1.01 -21.36
C THR A 34 14.35 0.18 -22.55
N THR A 35 13.68 -0.93 -22.85
CA THR A 35 14.10 -1.90 -23.87
C THR A 35 13.14 -2.02 -25.06
N SER A 36 11.94 -1.47 -24.96
CA SER A 36 10.93 -1.45 -26.02
C SER A 36 10.65 -0.04 -26.51
N GLU A 37 10.22 0.09 -27.76
CA GLU A 37 9.69 1.36 -28.27
C GLU A 37 8.39 1.73 -27.55
N PRO A 38 8.15 3.03 -27.26
CA PRO A 38 6.92 3.48 -26.64
C PRO A 38 5.70 3.07 -27.47
N THR A 39 4.68 2.53 -26.82
CA THR A 39 3.43 2.13 -27.50
C THR A 39 2.44 3.27 -27.63
N MET A 40 2.54 4.32 -26.79
CA MET A 40 1.70 5.51 -26.82
C MET A 40 2.52 6.80 -26.56
N PRO A 41 3.42 7.19 -27.47
CA PRO A 41 4.31 8.34 -27.28
C PRO A 41 3.57 9.68 -27.18
N GLU A 42 2.43 9.83 -27.87
CA GLU A 42 1.67 11.09 -27.90
C GLU A 42 0.88 11.37 -26.61
N ALA A 43 0.79 10.41 -25.68
CA ALA A 43 -0.03 10.50 -24.47
C ALA A 43 0.78 10.61 -23.16
N ALA A 44 2.08 10.92 -23.23
CA ALA A 44 2.99 10.98 -22.08
C ALA A 44 2.46 11.87 -20.93
N GLU A 45 1.98 13.08 -21.24
CA GLU A 45 1.41 13.99 -20.24
C GLU A 45 0.16 13.41 -19.57
N VAL A 46 -0.73 12.80 -20.35
CA VAL A 46 -1.97 12.19 -19.83
C VAL A 46 -1.63 11.02 -18.91
N GLY A 47 -0.64 10.20 -19.27
CA GLY A 47 -0.12 9.13 -18.43
C GLY A 47 0.43 9.65 -17.10
N PHE A 48 1.24 10.71 -17.14
CA PHE A 48 1.80 11.33 -15.94
C PHE A 48 0.71 11.91 -15.03
N TYR A 49 -0.17 12.77 -15.54
CA TYR A 49 -1.21 13.41 -14.73
C TYR A 49 -2.26 12.41 -14.24
N GLY A 50 -2.60 11.40 -15.05
CA GLY A 50 -3.50 10.32 -14.67
C GLY A 50 -2.95 9.51 -13.49
N VAL A 51 -1.68 9.10 -13.56
CA VAL A 51 -1.02 8.39 -12.44
C VAL A 51 -0.88 9.29 -11.23
N ALA A 52 -0.54 10.57 -11.40
CA ALA A 52 -0.45 11.52 -10.29
C ALA A 52 -1.80 11.63 -9.54
N LEU A 53 -2.91 11.81 -10.27
CA LEU A 53 -4.25 11.89 -9.68
C LEU A 53 -4.64 10.58 -8.98
N LEU A 54 -4.42 9.43 -9.64
CA LEU A 54 -4.67 8.12 -9.05
C LEU A 54 -3.87 7.95 -7.74
N SER A 55 -2.61 8.38 -7.73
CA SER A 55 -1.72 8.29 -6.58
C SER A 55 -2.21 9.12 -5.40
N MET A 56 -2.67 10.35 -5.66
CA MET A 56 -3.28 11.20 -4.64
C MET A 56 -4.55 10.56 -4.06
N VAL A 57 -5.45 10.08 -4.92
CA VAL A 57 -6.72 9.47 -4.49
C VAL A 57 -6.48 8.18 -3.70
N ALA A 58 -5.62 7.29 -4.21
CA ALA A 58 -5.26 6.04 -3.56
C ALA A 58 -4.66 6.30 -2.17
N THR A 59 -3.76 7.28 -2.06
CA THR A 59 -3.15 7.67 -0.78
C THR A 59 -4.20 8.20 0.19
N GLY A 60 -5.10 9.06 -0.26
CA GLY A 60 -6.21 9.59 0.56
C GLY A 60 -7.12 8.48 1.08
N ILE A 61 -7.47 7.51 0.24
CA ILE A 61 -8.29 6.35 0.63
C ILE A 61 -7.53 5.47 1.63
N ALA A 62 -6.25 5.17 1.38
CA ALA A 62 -5.42 4.36 2.27
C ALA A 62 -5.33 4.95 3.68
N PHE A 63 -5.08 6.26 3.80
CA PHE A 63 -5.11 6.95 5.09
C PHE A 63 -6.49 6.92 5.74
N THR A 64 -7.55 7.11 4.96
CA THR A 64 -8.93 7.04 5.47
C THR A 64 -9.26 5.66 6.03
N LEU A 65 -8.81 4.59 5.36
CA LEU A 65 -9.00 3.21 5.82
C LEU A 65 -8.24 2.94 7.12
N ILE A 66 -6.99 3.42 7.27
CA ILE A 66 -6.25 3.32 8.53
C ILE A 66 -6.95 4.08 9.66
N ARG A 67 -7.44 5.30 9.39
CA ARG A 67 -8.20 6.06 10.39
C ARG A 67 -9.52 5.40 10.76
N ALA A 68 -10.21 4.80 9.80
CA ALA A 68 -11.43 4.03 10.05
C ALA A 68 -11.14 2.78 10.89
N MET A 69 -10.02 2.10 10.63
CA MET A 69 -9.53 0.97 11.43
C MET A 69 -9.34 1.38 12.89
N GLU A 70 -8.56 2.43 13.14
CA GLU A 70 -8.32 2.94 14.50
C GLU A 70 -9.61 3.31 15.23
N ARG A 71 -10.55 3.97 14.54
CA ARG A 71 -11.86 4.31 15.11
C ARG A 71 -12.70 3.09 15.47
N ARG A 72 -12.70 2.05 14.64
CA ARG A 72 -13.44 0.81 14.91
C ARG A 72 -12.80 -0.01 16.02
N LEU A 73 -11.48 -0.01 16.11
CA LEU A 73 -10.76 -0.68 17.19
C LEU A 73 -11.13 -0.10 18.56
N LEU A 74 -11.35 1.21 18.67
CA LEU A 74 -11.83 1.85 19.90
C LEU A 74 -13.24 1.41 20.34
N GLN A 75 -14.03 0.82 19.44
CA GLN A 75 -15.40 0.37 19.70
C GLN A 75 -15.49 -1.14 19.91
N THR A 76 -14.35 -1.84 19.87
CA THR A 76 -14.30 -3.30 19.87
C THR A 76 -14.02 -3.82 21.26
N GLU A 77 -14.81 -4.79 21.73
CA GLU A 77 -14.68 -5.34 23.09
C GLU A 77 -13.82 -6.61 23.16
N THR A 78 -13.54 -7.26 22.02
CA THR A 78 -12.82 -8.54 21.97
C THR A 78 -11.57 -8.51 21.08
N GLU A 79 -10.53 -9.26 21.48
CA GLU A 79 -9.29 -9.36 20.71
C GLU A 79 -9.46 -10.02 19.33
N SER A 80 -10.40 -10.97 19.21
CA SER A 80 -10.66 -11.67 17.96
C SER A 80 -11.27 -10.74 16.90
N GLU A 81 -12.21 -9.89 17.32
CA GLU A 81 -12.82 -8.88 16.47
C GLU A 81 -11.82 -7.80 16.08
N ALA A 82 -10.97 -7.36 17.02
CA ALA A 82 -9.89 -6.41 16.75
C ALA A 82 -8.91 -6.95 15.68
N GLY A 83 -8.54 -8.22 15.77
CA GLY A 83 -7.72 -8.90 14.77
C GLY A 83 -8.37 -8.94 13.38
N GLY A 84 -9.69 -9.17 13.32
CA GLY A 84 -10.47 -9.15 12.07
C GLY A 84 -10.52 -7.77 11.43
N ILE A 85 -10.68 -6.71 12.24
CA ILE A 85 -10.68 -5.31 11.80
C ILE A 85 -9.31 -4.92 11.24
N ILE A 86 -8.22 -5.25 11.94
CA ILE A 86 -6.86 -4.93 11.49
C ILE A 86 -6.56 -5.59 10.14
N ARG A 87 -6.95 -6.86 9.96
CA ARG A 87 -6.78 -7.52 8.65
C ARG A 87 -7.60 -6.83 7.56
N THR A 88 -8.89 -6.63 7.78
CA THR A 88 -9.78 -6.11 6.74
C THR A 88 -9.38 -4.72 6.29
N PHE A 89 -9.23 -3.78 7.23
CA PHE A 89 -8.95 -2.39 6.90
C PHE A 89 -7.47 -2.15 6.61
N GLY A 90 -6.58 -2.83 7.34
CA GLY A 90 -5.15 -2.70 7.13
C GLY A 90 -4.72 -3.25 5.76
N ILE A 91 -5.16 -4.46 5.39
CA ILE A 91 -4.86 -5.03 4.07
C ILE A 91 -5.51 -4.19 2.96
N GLY A 92 -6.76 -3.75 3.17
CA GLY A 92 -7.45 -2.86 2.23
C GLY A 92 -6.70 -1.54 2.01
N ALA A 93 -6.18 -0.93 3.09
CA ALA A 93 -5.38 0.29 2.99
C ALA A 93 -4.10 0.07 2.20
N LEU A 94 -3.39 -1.04 2.44
CA LEU A 94 -2.16 -1.33 1.73
C LEU A 94 -2.40 -1.68 0.26
N GLY A 95 -3.41 -2.51 -0.06
CA GLY A 95 -3.77 -2.82 -1.44
C GLY A 95 -4.19 -1.57 -2.21
N THR A 96 -4.84 -0.62 -1.56
CA THR A 96 -5.13 0.69 -2.17
C THR A 96 -3.83 1.45 -2.47
N ALA A 97 -2.90 1.48 -1.51
CA ALA A 97 -1.60 2.13 -1.66
C ALA A 97 -0.67 1.44 -2.68
N GLU A 98 -0.98 0.21 -3.11
CA GLU A 98 -0.24 -0.54 -4.14
C GLU A 98 -0.58 -0.08 -5.56
N MET A 99 -1.84 0.35 -5.78
CA MET A 99 -2.33 0.76 -7.10
C MET A 99 -1.45 1.82 -7.79
N PRO A 100 -0.90 2.84 -7.10
CA PRO A 100 0.06 3.79 -7.68
C PRO A 100 1.32 3.14 -8.24
N ALA A 101 1.89 2.15 -7.54
CA ALA A 101 3.09 1.44 -8.00
C ALA A 101 2.80 0.67 -9.29
N ILE A 102 1.69 -0.08 -9.34
CA ILE A 102 1.27 -0.82 -10.53
C ILE A 102 0.98 0.13 -11.70
N ALA A 103 0.15 1.16 -11.46
CA ALA A 103 -0.24 2.13 -12.48
C ALA A 103 0.97 2.91 -13.02
N SER A 104 1.91 3.28 -12.16
CA SER A 104 3.14 3.95 -12.58
C SER A 104 4.03 3.07 -13.45
N GLY A 105 4.18 1.78 -13.11
CA GLY A 105 4.89 0.80 -13.93
C GLY A 105 4.26 0.68 -15.32
N VAL A 106 2.96 0.44 -15.37
CA VAL A 106 2.22 0.32 -16.64
C VAL A 106 2.32 1.60 -17.47
N ALA A 107 2.14 2.77 -16.86
CA ALA A 107 2.25 4.04 -17.56
C ALA A 107 3.65 4.25 -18.14
N ALA A 108 4.71 3.99 -17.36
CA ALA A 108 6.09 4.09 -17.84
C ALA A 108 6.35 3.16 -19.03
N PHE A 109 5.83 1.93 -19.01
CA PHE A 109 5.92 1.01 -20.15
C PHE A 109 5.17 1.52 -21.39
N LEU A 110 3.95 2.03 -21.23
CA LEU A 110 3.14 2.47 -22.35
C LEU A 110 3.69 3.75 -23.00
N THR A 111 4.12 4.72 -22.19
CA THR A 111 4.54 6.04 -22.66
C THR A 111 6.05 6.15 -22.89
N GLY A 112 6.85 5.24 -22.35
CA GLY A 112 8.31 5.34 -22.30
C GLY A 112 8.83 6.23 -21.16
N GLU A 113 7.95 6.86 -20.37
CA GLU A 113 8.36 7.87 -19.40
C GLU A 113 8.64 7.34 -18.01
N LEU A 114 9.93 7.16 -17.72
CA LEU A 114 10.43 6.63 -16.45
C LEU A 114 10.17 7.55 -15.26
N LEU A 115 9.98 8.86 -15.47
CA LEU A 115 9.68 9.79 -14.39
C LEU A 115 8.39 9.40 -13.65
N VAL A 116 7.43 8.79 -14.34
CA VAL A 116 6.16 8.34 -13.75
C VAL A 116 6.39 7.27 -12.67
N LEU A 117 7.47 6.48 -12.74
CA LEU A 117 7.81 5.48 -11.72
C LEU A 117 8.02 6.08 -10.33
N ALA A 118 8.36 7.38 -10.23
CA ALA A 118 8.52 8.05 -8.94
C ALA A 118 7.24 7.99 -8.06
N PHE A 119 6.06 7.90 -8.67
CA PHE A 119 4.80 7.75 -7.94
C PHE A 119 4.67 6.42 -7.20
N GLY A 120 5.36 5.38 -7.67
CA GLY A 120 5.43 4.10 -6.97
C GLY A 120 6.16 4.17 -5.61
N MET A 121 6.98 5.20 -5.38
CA MET A 121 7.61 5.45 -4.06
C MET A 121 6.58 5.70 -2.95
N MET A 122 5.37 6.15 -3.30
CA MET A 122 4.30 6.37 -2.34
C MET A 122 3.87 5.08 -1.64
N LEU A 123 3.86 3.94 -2.34
CA LEU A 123 3.58 2.62 -1.75
C LEU A 123 4.58 2.33 -0.62
N PHE A 124 5.87 2.47 -0.91
CA PHE A 124 6.93 2.15 0.06
C PHE A 124 6.94 3.12 1.24
N ALA A 125 6.71 4.41 0.98
CA ALA A 125 6.57 5.40 2.04
C ALA A 125 5.37 5.08 2.95
N PHE A 126 4.22 4.76 2.37
CA PHE A 126 3.04 4.36 3.12
C PHE A 126 3.26 3.08 3.92
N ALA A 127 3.84 2.05 3.30
CA ALA A 127 4.13 0.77 3.94
C ALA A 127 5.11 0.92 5.11
N LEU A 128 6.12 1.78 4.98
CA LEU A 128 7.05 2.12 6.05
C LEU A 128 6.33 2.82 7.21
N LEU A 129 5.51 3.83 6.91
CA LEU A 129 4.77 4.59 7.91
C LEU A 129 3.69 3.78 8.63
N THR A 130 3.19 2.70 8.02
CA THR A 130 2.11 1.85 8.53
C THR A 130 2.56 0.45 8.91
N TRP A 131 3.87 0.19 8.90
CA TRP A 131 4.43 -1.14 9.11
C TRP A 131 3.96 -1.77 10.43
N PRO A 132 3.46 -3.03 10.41
CA PRO A 132 2.93 -3.72 11.59
C PRO A 132 4.07 -4.25 12.50
N SER A 133 4.83 -3.34 13.13
CA SER A 133 5.79 -3.68 14.19
C SER A 133 5.08 -4.24 15.43
N ASP A 134 5.83 -4.91 16.30
CA ASP A 134 5.26 -5.52 17.52
C ASP A 134 4.58 -4.45 18.38
N ASP A 135 5.23 -3.29 18.55
CA ASP A 135 4.67 -2.14 19.29
C ASP A 135 3.40 -1.59 18.66
N ARG A 136 3.34 -1.54 17.32
CA ARG A 136 2.18 -0.99 16.62
C ARG A 136 0.98 -1.92 16.69
N VAL A 137 1.22 -3.23 16.55
CA VAL A 137 0.16 -4.24 16.71
C VAL A 137 -0.32 -4.26 18.16
N ALA A 138 0.58 -4.19 19.14
CA ALA A 138 0.22 -4.07 20.54
C ALA A 138 -0.60 -2.81 20.83
N TYR A 139 -0.21 -1.67 20.26
CA TYR A 139 -0.98 -0.43 20.33
C TYR A 139 -2.39 -0.59 19.78
N TRP A 140 -2.54 -1.16 18.57
CA TRP A 140 -3.85 -1.36 17.95
C TRP A 140 -4.75 -2.30 18.74
N LEU A 141 -4.20 -3.38 19.30
CA LEU A 141 -4.96 -4.30 20.15
C LEU A 141 -5.35 -3.63 21.48
N ALA A 142 -4.47 -2.79 22.05
CA ALA A 142 -4.75 -2.05 23.27
C ALA A 142 -5.83 -0.97 23.09
N LEU A 143 -6.11 -0.50 21.87
CA LEU A 143 -7.21 0.42 21.61
C LEU A 143 -8.58 -0.20 21.91
N GLY A 144 -8.77 -1.51 21.70
CA GLY A 144 -10.01 -2.21 22.04
C GLY A 144 -10.21 -2.46 23.53
N GLN A 145 -9.13 -2.48 24.31
CA GLN A 145 -9.21 -2.71 25.77
C GLN A 145 -9.47 -1.42 26.58
N ARG A 146 -9.59 -0.27 25.93
CA ARG A 146 -9.78 1.04 26.57
C ARG A 146 -11.21 1.59 26.50
N GLY A 147 -12.12 0.89 25.83
CA GLY A 147 -13.56 1.15 25.84
C GLY A 147 -14.24 0.38 26.97
#